data_AF-A0A9W9C1A9-F1
#
_entry.id   AF-A0A9W9C1A9-F1
#
_cell.length_a   1.000
_cell.length_b   1.000
_cell.length_c   1.000
_cell.angle_alpha   90.00
_cell.angle_beta   90.00
_cell.angle_gamma   90.00
#
_symmetry.space_group_name_H-M   'P 1'
#
loop_
_entity.id
_entity.type
_entity.pdbx_description
1 polymer ?
#
loop_
_entity_poly.entity_id
_entity_poly.type
_entity_poly.pdbx_seq_one_letter_code
_entity_poly.pdbx_strand_id
1 'polypeptide(L)'
;MHELLLYGQVSAARHDQVLKILAGLAAMQPRRILQRRIIYKPEREPEEPGSHLRRGGTQNVAVKQKLQNTTPTQLYYTHLVQKLSDEDFGKGDSKASDTLCADVDFEGGEEPRWSTSFEDIPDTGDRGVSIRFTNSTDLIGGDPHTFMTTSGPNRFVTEYYVEGHRFVHGNVVVFLHRILHEPAVRNLQTGPKVNPPAFDSLQLLDQSGTYILEAKLRVQDFKEASVLEAGVGELKAFQTSMKGCVELSLPDRLTMDTRVKYKLAPGVVTKAQAQQAQAAQSR
;
A
#
# COMPACT_ATOMS: atom_id res chain seq x y z
N MET A 1 -8.12 1.51 10.09
CA MET A 1 -7.92 2.97 10.26
C MET A 1 -8.24 3.63 8.92
N HIS A 2 -8.57 4.91 8.88
CA HIS A 2 -8.72 5.63 7.60
C HIS A 2 -7.60 6.65 7.46
N GLU A 3 -7.12 6.87 6.25
CA GLU A 3 -6.17 7.93 5.95
C GLU A 3 -6.78 8.95 5.01
N LEU A 4 -6.49 10.22 5.29
CA LEU A 4 -6.85 11.38 4.50
C LEU A 4 -5.57 11.85 3.80
N LEU A 5 -5.66 12.06 2.49
CA LEU A 5 -4.50 12.24 1.62
C LEU A 5 -4.68 13.44 0.69
N LEU A 6 -3.60 14.18 0.50
CA LEU A 6 -3.39 15.14 -0.58
C LEU A 6 -2.01 14.92 -1.19
N TYR A 7 -1.89 15.18 -2.49
CA TYR A 7 -0.64 14.97 -3.22
C TYR A 7 -0.24 16.23 -3.97
N GLY A 8 1.07 16.43 -4.10
CA GLY A 8 1.65 17.46 -4.96
C GLY A 8 2.89 16.94 -5.66
N GLN A 9 3.39 17.72 -6.60
CA GLN A 9 4.60 17.42 -7.34
C GLN A 9 5.64 18.53 -7.16
N VAL A 10 6.89 18.14 -6.99
CA VAL A 10 8.02 19.03 -6.79
C VAL A 10 9.11 18.66 -7.79
N SER A 11 9.44 19.59 -8.69
CA SER A 11 10.54 19.38 -9.63
C SER A 11 11.87 19.22 -8.90
N ALA A 12 12.78 18.43 -9.46
CA ALA A 12 14.11 18.20 -8.90
C ALA A 12 14.84 19.52 -8.57
N ALA A 13 14.73 20.53 -9.44
CA ALA A 13 15.36 21.83 -9.25
C ALA A 13 14.87 22.61 -8.00
N ARG A 14 13.63 22.35 -7.55
CA ARG A 14 13.05 23.01 -6.36
C ARG A 14 13.12 22.15 -5.10
N HIS A 15 13.61 20.92 -5.20
CA HIS A 15 13.65 19.97 -4.09
C HIS A 15 14.27 20.57 -2.81
N ASP A 16 15.47 21.12 -2.90
CA ASP A 16 16.19 21.64 -1.73
C ASP A 16 15.51 22.88 -1.13
N GLN A 17 14.89 23.70 -1.97
CA GLN A 17 14.11 24.84 -1.50
C GLN A 17 12.88 24.36 -0.72
N VAL A 18 12.14 23.40 -1.26
CA VAL A 18 10.95 22.83 -0.60
C VAL A 18 11.33 22.12 0.69
N LEU A 19 12.45 21.39 0.74
CA LEU A 19 12.94 20.78 1.98
C LEU A 19 13.17 21.82 3.08
N LYS A 20 13.78 22.97 2.77
CA LYS A 20 14.01 24.05 3.74
C LYS A 20 12.70 24.69 4.21
N ILE A 21 11.75 24.89 3.29
CA ILE A 21 10.43 25.43 3.62
C ILE A 21 9.68 24.46 4.54
N LEU A 22 9.65 23.17 4.21
CA LEU A 22 9.03 22.14 5.04
C LEU A 22 9.71 22.02 6.41
N ALA A 23 11.04 22.15 6.48
CA ALA A 23 11.76 22.15 7.73
C ALA A 23 11.38 23.35 8.62
N GLY A 24 11.24 24.54 8.03
CA GLY A 24 10.75 25.73 8.73
C GLY A 24 9.30 25.60 9.18
N LEU A 25 8.42 25.08 8.33
CA LEU A 25 6.99 24.91 8.62
C LEU A 25 6.72 23.84 9.68
N ALA A 26 7.43 22.71 9.60
CA ALA A 26 7.29 21.60 10.55
C ALA A 26 8.16 21.78 11.81
N ALA A 27 8.99 22.84 11.86
CA ALA A 27 9.98 23.09 12.90
C ALA A 27 10.87 21.86 13.21
N MET A 28 11.21 21.09 12.17
CA MET A 28 12.01 19.87 12.32
C MET A 28 12.95 19.65 11.12
N GLN A 29 14.05 18.95 11.37
CA GLN A 29 14.94 18.54 10.30
C GLN A 29 14.31 17.44 9.44
N PRO A 30 14.57 17.43 8.12
CA PRO A 30 14.12 16.36 7.23
C PRO A 30 14.69 15.02 7.69
N ARG A 31 13.81 14.06 8.03
CA ARG A 31 14.25 12.69 8.32
C ARG A 31 14.32 11.90 7.03
N ARG A 32 15.50 11.51 6.59
CA ARG A 32 15.68 10.64 5.42
C ARG A 32 15.04 9.27 5.68
N ILE A 33 14.35 8.76 4.68
CA ILE A 33 13.65 7.48 4.70
C ILE A 33 14.02 6.72 3.44
N LEU A 34 14.47 5.47 3.64
CA LEU A 34 14.66 4.50 2.58
C LEU A 34 13.72 3.33 2.87
N GLN A 35 12.99 2.90 1.85
CA GLN A 35 12.05 1.78 1.97
C GLN A 35 12.14 0.88 0.76
N ARG A 36 11.93 -0.42 0.99
CA ARG A 36 11.61 -1.37 -0.06
C ARG A 36 10.13 -1.70 0.01
N ARG A 37 9.49 -1.77 -1.15
CA ARG A 37 8.08 -2.17 -1.28
C ARG A 37 7.99 -3.34 -2.23
N ILE A 38 7.35 -4.41 -1.76
CA ILE A 38 7.10 -5.63 -2.53
C ILE A 38 5.59 -5.77 -2.71
N ILE A 39 5.17 -5.96 -3.96
CA ILE A 39 3.76 -6.09 -4.33
C ILE A 39 3.40 -7.57 -4.50
N TYR A 40 2.29 -7.96 -3.89
CA TYR A 40 1.69 -9.28 -4.01
C TYR A 40 0.29 -9.21 -4.60
N LYS A 41 -0.05 -10.20 -5.44
CA LYS A 41 -1.35 -10.37 -6.06
C LYS A 41 -2.00 -11.66 -5.57
N PRO A 42 -3.24 -11.63 -5.06
CA PRO A 42 -3.99 -12.85 -4.73
C PRO A 42 -4.23 -13.73 -5.97
N GLU A 43 -4.05 -15.04 -5.81
CA GLU A 43 -4.35 -16.06 -6.81
C GLU A 43 -5.67 -16.80 -6.54
N ARG A 44 -6.21 -16.69 -5.32
CA ARG A 44 -7.52 -17.27 -4.99
C ARG A 44 -8.65 -16.66 -5.80
N GLU A 45 -9.71 -17.44 -5.98
CA GLU A 45 -10.96 -16.90 -6.48
C GLU A 45 -11.56 -15.91 -5.45
N PRO A 46 -12.22 -14.83 -5.91
CA PRO A 46 -13.04 -13.99 -5.06
C PRO A 46 -14.05 -14.84 -4.29
N GLU A 47 -14.08 -14.73 -2.98
CA GLU A 47 -15.02 -15.51 -2.18
C GLU A 47 -16.46 -15.09 -2.46
N GLU A 48 -17.35 -16.09 -2.59
CA GLU A 48 -18.79 -15.84 -2.59
C GLU A 48 -19.18 -15.26 -1.20
N PRO A 49 -19.92 -14.15 -1.15
CA PRO A 49 -20.36 -13.54 0.09
C PRO A 49 -21.07 -14.54 1.00
N GLY A 50 -20.63 -14.66 2.26
CA GLY A 50 -21.15 -15.64 3.23
C GLY A 50 -20.56 -17.05 3.11
N SER A 51 -19.55 -17.29 2.27
CA SER A 51 -18.81 -18.56 2.24
C SER A 51 -18.06 -18.86 3.54
N HIS A 52 -17.55 -17.83 4.24
CA HIS A 52 -16.94 -17.96 5.57
C HIS A 52 -17.92 -18.48 6.63
N LEU A 53 -19.23 -18.15 6.52
CA LEU A 53 -20.29 -18.69 7.38
C LEU A 53 -20.49 -20.19 7.20
N ARG A 54 -20.01 -20.77 6.10
CA ARG A 54 -20.04 -22.22 5.85
C ARG A 54 -18.79 -22.96 6.34
N ARG A 55 -17.73 -22.25 6.74
CA ARG A 55 -16.42 -22.84 7.07
C ARG A 55 -16.12 -22.91 8.59
N GLY A 56 -17.01 -22.41 9.45
CA GLY A 56 -16.79 -22.41 10.90
C GLY A 56 -18.02 -22.80 11.73
N GLY A 57 -17.95 -23.95 12.40
CA GLY A 57 -18.86 -24.37 13.47
C GLY A 57 -19.93 -25.38 13.06
N THR A 58 -19.95 -26.53 13.71
CA THR A 58 -20.97 -27.60 13.59
C THR A 58 -22.31 -27.21 14.24
N GLN A 59 -22.74 -25.96 14.14
CA GLN A 59 -24.09 -25.55 14.54
C GLN A 59 -24.88 -25.19 13.29
N ASN A 60 -25.75 -26.11 12.89
CA ASN A 60 -26.79 -25.95 11.88
C ASN A 60 -27.80 -24.87 12.31
N VAL A 61 -27.40 -23.60 12.33
CA VAL A 61 -28.35 -22.49 12.35
C VAL A 61 -28.75 -22.25 10.90
N ALA A 62 -29.94 -22.72 10.54
CA ALA A 62 -30.57 -22.45 9.26
C ALA A 62 -30.91 -20.94 9.16
N VAL A 63 -29.91 -20.11 8.87
CA VAL A 63 -30.13 -18.70 8.56
C VAL A 63 -30.69 -18.65 7.15
N LYS A 64 -31.99 -18.34 7.03
CA LYS A 64 -32.63 -18.01 5.76
C LYS A 64 -31.82 -16.93 5.06
N GLN A 65 -31.03 -17.32 4.07
CA GLN A 65 -30.24 -16.42 3.25
C GLN A 65 -31.21 -15.56 2.43
N LYS A 66 -31.46 -14.32 2.87
CA LYS A 66 -31.86 -13.28 1.92
C LYS A 66 -30.69 -13.18 0.94
N LEU A 67 -30.92 -13.60 -0.30
CA LEU A 67 -30.07 -13.30 -1.44
C LEU A 67 -29.99 -11.77 -1.58
N GLN A 68 -29.14 -11.14 -0.77
CA GLN A 68 -28.63 -9.82 -1.11
C GLN A 68 -27.74 -10.05 -2.32
N ASN A 69 -28.06 -9.37 -3.42
CA ASN A 69 -27.18 -9.19 -4.56
C ASN A 69 -25.84 -8.70 -4.04
N THR A 70 -24.89 -9.61 -3.87
CA THR A 70 -23.64 -9.34 -3.19
C THR A 70 -22.54 -9.60 -4.21
N THR A 71 -21.84 -8.52 -4.56
CA THR A 71 -20.67 -8.55 -5.42
C THR A 71 -19.64 -9.51 -4.81
N PRO A 72 -18.96 -10.36 -5.60
CA PRO A 72 -17.86 -11.18 -5.09
C PRO A 72 -16.86 -10.30 -4.32
N THR A 73 -16.33 -10.80 -3.20
CA THR A 73 -15.39 -10.04 -2.37
C THR A 73 -14.18 -9.67 -3.22
N GLN A 74 -14.03 -8.38 -3.51
CA GLN A 74 -12.99 -7.87 -4.43
C GLN A 74 -11.61 -8.27 -3.90
N LEU A 75 -10.72 -8.61 -4.83
CA LEU A 75 -9.32 -8.93 -4.52
C LEU A 75 -8.49 -7.66 -4.68
N TYR A 76 -7.47 -7.51 -3.87
CA TYR A 76 -6.62 -6.31 -3.82
C TYR A 76 -5.16 -6.71 -3.87
N TYR A 77 -4.33 -5.86 -4.46
CA TYR A 77 -2.89 -5.96 -4.25
C TYR A 77 -2.57 -5.67 -2.78
N THR A 78 -1.61 -6.41 -2.24
CA THR A 78 -1.11 -6.21 -0.88
C THR A 78 0.37 -5.87 -0.94
N HIS A 79 0.81 -5.02 -0.02
CA HIS A 79 2.18 -4.55 0.02
C HIS A 79 2.88 -5.12 1.23
N LEU A 80 4.13 -5.52 1.03
CA LEU A 80 5.08 -5.75 2.10
C LEU A 80 6.10 -4.61 2.05
N VAL A 81 6.33 -3.95 3.19
CA VAL A 81 7.16 -2.76 3.30
C VAL A 81 8.30 -3.04 4.27
N GLN A 82 9.53 -2.85 3.80
CA GLN A 82 10.75 -2.92 4.60
C GLN A 82 11.28 -1.52 4.86
N LYS A 83 11.67 -1.23 6.11
CA LYS A 83 12.48 -0.07 6.46
C LYS A 83 13.95 -0.39 6.16
N LEU A 84 14.60 0.45 5.37
CA LEU A 84 16.01 0.31 4.98
C LEU A 84 16.87 1.47 5.51
N SER A 85 18.15 1.19 5.64
CA SER A 85 19.25 2.13 5.87
C SER A 85 20.22 2.09 4.68
N ASP A 86 21.12 3.06 4.58
CA ASP A 86 22.15 3.07 3.53
C ASP A 86 23.03 1.83 3.55
N GLU A 87 23.31 1.31 4.74
CA GLU A 87 24.19 0.16 4.92
C GLU A 87 23.60 -1.11 4.30
N ASP A 88 22.27 -1.23 4.23
CA ASP A 88 21.59 -2.42 3.72
C ASP A 88 21.85 -2.66 2.22
N PHE A 89 22.16 -1.61 1.45
CA PHE A 89 22.33 -1.70 0.00
C PHE A 89 23.70 -2.28 -0.39
N GLY A 90 23.72 -3.12 -1.44
CA GLY A 90 24.97 -3.59 -2.06
C GLY A 90 25.72 -4.69 -1.31
N LYS A 91 25.12 -5.29 -0.27
CA LYS A 91 25.75 -6.39 0.50
C LYS A 91 25.86 -7.73 -0.26
N GLY A 92 25.30 -7.83 -1.47
CA GLY A 92 25.28 -9.06 -2.29
C GLY A 92 24.51 -10.21 -1.62
N ASP A 93 24.37 -11.37 -2.28
CA ASP A 93 23.68 -12.55 -1.73
C ASP A 93 24.50 -13.32 -0.68
N SER A 94 25.42 -12.65 0.01
CA SER A 94 26.22 -13.26 1.07
C SER A 94 25.30 -13.59 2.27
N LYS A 95 25.31 -14.86 2.71
CA LYS A 95 24.46 -15.38 3.81
C LYS A 95 24.52 -14.61 5.14
N ALA A 96 25.53 -13.74 5.32
CA ALA A 96 25.76 -12.99 6.56
C ALA A 96 24.81 -11.79 6.74
N SER A 97 24.05 -11.41 5.72
CA SER A 97 23.11 -10.29 5.80
C SER A 97 21.82 -10.68 5.11
N ASP A 98 21.05 -11.62 5.66
CA ASP A 98 19.72 -11.92 5.13
C ASP A 98 18.75 -10.80 5.51
N THR A 99 18.52 -9.86 4.60
CA THR A 99 17.56 -8.77 4.85
C THR A 99 16.10 -9.20 4.67
N LEU A 100 15.84 -10.42 4.17
CA LEU A 100 14.50 -11.01 4.03
C LEU A 100 14.12 -11.81 5.29
N CYS A 101 14.49 -11.29 6.46
CA CYS A 101 14.07 -11.81 7.75
C CYS A 101 13.39 -10.70 8.55
N ALA A 102 12.30 -11.04 9.25
CA ALA A 102 11.56 -10.13 10.12
C ALA A 102 11.82 -10.36 11.61
N ASP A 103 12.80 -11.18 11.97
CA ASP A 103 13.17 -11.37 13.38
C ASP A 103 13.56 -10.03 14.00
N VAL A 104 12.93 -9.73 15.15
CA VAL A 104 13.14 -8.49 15.91
C VAL A 104 13.77 -8.85 17.25
N ASP A 105 14.91 -8.23 17.57
CA ASP A 105 15.48 -8.29 18.91
C ASP A 105 14.85 -7.25 19.83
N PHE A 106 13.74 -7.62 20.47
CA PHE A 106 13.06 -6.74 21.43
C PHE A 106 13.89 -6.44 22.69
N GLU A 107 14.78 -7.36 23.10
CA GLU A 107 15.65 -7.12 24.26
C GLU A 107 16.75 -6.09 23.93
N GLY A 108 17.22 -6.10 22.68
CA GLY A 108 18.09 -5.07 22.10
C GLY A 108 17.38 -3.74 21.76
N GLY A 109 16.06 -3.66 21.94
CA GLY A 109 15.27 -2.46 21.64
C GLY A 109 15.05 -2.21 20.13
N GLU A 110 15.15 -3.26 19.31
CA GLU A 110 14.93 -3.17 17.88
C GLU A 110 13.45 -2.93 17.55
N GLU A 111 13.18 -2.05 16.58
CA GLU A 111 11.84 -1.87 16.04
C GLU A 111 11.59 -2.83 14.86
N PRO A 112 10.34 -3.29 14.64
CA PRO A 112 10.00 -4.07 13.46
C PRO A 112 10.42 -3.36 12.16
N ARG A 113 11.25 -4.06 11.37
CA ARG A 113 11.72 -3.59 10.06
C ARG A 113 10.71 -3.84 8.95
N TRP A 114 9.90 -4.88 9.10
CA TRP A 114 8.94 -5.33 8.10
C TRP A 114 7.51 -5.07 8.57
N SER A 115 6.67 -4.67 7.62
CA SER A 115 5.24 -4.50 7.85
C SER A 115 4.45 -4.90 6.61
N THR A 116 3.28 -5.49 6.82
CA THR A 116 2.26 -5.60 5.78
C THR A 116 1.48 -4.31 5.71
N SER A 117 1.09 -3.90 4.51
CA SER A 117 0.26 -2.72 4.27
C SER A 117 -0.85 -3.08 3.28
N PHE A 118 -2.07 -2.77 3.69
CA PHE A 118 -3.27 -2.86 2.89
C PHE A 118 -3.83 -1.45 2.69
N GLU A 119 -4.13 -1.13 1.45
CA GLU A 119 -4.68 0.15 1.01
C GLU A 119 -5.90 -0.15 0.15
N ASP A 120 -7.07 0.27 0.62
CA ASP A 120 -8.32 0.16 -0.13
C ASP A 120 -8.40 1.25 -1.21
N ILE A 121 -9.37 1.11 -2.13
CA ILE A 121 -9.70 2.18 -3.05
C ILE A 121 -10.24 3.38 -2.25
N PRO A 122 -9.89 4.62 -2.64
CA PRO A 122 -10.49 5.78 -2.02
C PRO A 122 -12.02 5.79 -2.15
N ASP A 123 -12.66 6.42 -1.17
CA ASP A 123 -14.09 6.64 -1.19
C ASP A 123 -14.49 7.57 -2.35
N THR A 124 -15.78 7.60 -2.64
CA THR A 124 -16.35 8.49 -3.66
C THR A 124 -16.84 9.80 -3.05
N GLY A 125 -16.47 10.09 -1.81
CA GLY A 125 -16.96 11.25 -1.08
C GLY A 125 -16.29 12.53 -1.57
N ASP A 126 -17.10 13.56 -1.83
CA ASP A 126 -16.54 14.88 -2.16
C ASP A 126 -16.30 15.69 -0.89
N ARG A 127 -15.15 15.46 -0.25
CA ARG A 127 -14.69 16.24 0.91
C ARG A 127 -13.49 17.14 0.60
N GLY A 128 -13.03 17.14 -0.66
CA GLY A 128 -11.83 17.85 -1.10
C GLY A 128 -10.50 17.24 -0.62
N VAL A 129 -10.53 16.02 -0.09
CA VAL A 129 -9.35 15.21 0.26
C VAL A 129 -9.63 13.76 -0.11
N SER A 130 -8.59 12.96 -0.39
CA SER A 130 -8.78 11.54 -0.69
C SER A 130 -8.86 10.77 0.61
N ILE A 131 -9.89 9.95 0.79
CA ILE A 131 -10.08 9.16 2.00
C ILE A 131 -10.09 7.70 1.62
N ARG A 132 -9.26 6.88 2.28
CA ARG A 132 -9.29 5.43 2.07
C ARG A 132 -9.08 4.68 3.37
N PHE A 133 -9.61 3.47 3.43
CA PHE A 133 -9.27 2.54 4.50
C PHE A 133 -7.83 2.05 4.30
N THR A 134 -7.08 2.02 5.40
CA THR A 134 -5.75 1.42 5.43
C THR A 134 -5.58 0.57 6.68
N ASN A 135 -4.82 -0.51 6.51
CA ASN A 135 -4.37 -1.35 7.61
C ASN A 135 -2.88 -1.64 7.43
N SER A 136 -2.13 -1.60 8.52
CA SER A 136 -0.74 -2.00 8.53
C SER A 136 -0.46 -2.83 9.76
N THR A 137 0.22 -3.96 9.55
CA THR A 137 0.56 -4.91 10.61
C THR A 137 2.04 -5.21 10.53
N ASP A 138 2.76 -4.92 11.61
CA ASP A 138 4.19 -5.20 11.72
C ASP A 138 4.44 -6.71 11.80
N LEU A 139 5.53 -7.15 11.15
CA LEU A 139 6.01 -8.52 11.21
C LEU A 139 7.19 -8.57 12.18
N ILE A 140 7.11 -9.49 13.14
CA ILE A 140 8.05 -9.58 14.27
C ILE A 140 8.99 -10.79 14.19
N GLY A 141 8.84 -11.63 13.18
CA GLY A 141 9.68 -12.81 12.99
C GLY A 141 9.42 -13.59 11.71
N GLY A 142 10.39 -14.43 11.35
CA GLY A 142 10.35 -15.34 10.21
C GLY A 142 10.60 -14.68 8.85
N ASP A 143 10.39 -15.45 7.78
CA ASP A 143 10.49 -14.95 6.40
C ASP A 143 9.18 -14.25 5.97
N PRO A 144 9.21 -12.93 5.72
CA PRO A 144 8.06 -12.17 5.26
C PRO A 144 7.48 -12.65 3.92
N HIS A 145 8.32 -13.13 3.01
CA HIS A 145 7.87 -13.62 1.70
C HIS A 145 7.04 -14.89 1.86
N THR A 146 7.57 -15.86 2.60
CA THR A 146 6.86 -17.11 2.92
C THR A 146 5.53 -16.82 3.61
N PHE A 147 5.51 -15.92 4.60
CA PHE A 147 4.27 -15.48 5.26
C PHE A 147 3.23 -14.99 4.24
N MET A 148 3.63 -14.12 3.31
CA MET A 148 2.71 -13.57 2.29
C MET A 148 2.19 -14.65 1.33
N THR A 149 3.01 -15.62 0.92
CA THR A 149 2.61 -16.69 0.00
C THR A 149 1.72 -17.75 0.65
N THR A 150 1.92 -18.04 1.94
CA THR A 150 1.21 -19.12 2.65
C THR A 150 -0.10 -18.65 3.30
N SER A 151 -0.15 -17.43 3.84
CA SER A 151 -1.30 -16.92 4.61
C SER A 151 -2.56 -16.67 3.77
N GLY A 152 -2.39 -16.34 2.51
CA GLY A 152 -3.42 -16.35 1.48
C GLY A 152 -2.69 -16.52 0.16
N PRO A 153 -3.07 -17.46 -0.73
CA PRO A 153 -2.28 -17.79 -1.91
C PRO A 153 -2.07 -16.52 -2.74
N ASN A 154 -0.91 -15.90 -2.55
CA ASN A 154 -0.54 -14.62 -3.11
C ASN A 154 0.74 -14.85 -3.90
N ARG A 155 0.78 -14.33 -5.11
CA ARG A 155 1.94 -14.39 -5.97
C ARG A 155 2.69 -13.06 -5.93
N PHE A 156 4.01 -13.15 -5.83
CA PHE A 156 4.89 -12.00 -6.05
C PHE A 156 4.65 -11.37 -7.42
N VAL A 157 4.61 -10.04 -7.48
CA VAL A 157 4.44 -9.28 -8.72
C VAL A 157 5.72 -8.55 -9.06
N THR A 158 6.19 -7.70 -8.15
CA THR A 158 7.37 -6.87 -8.37
C THR A 158 7.81 -6.26 -7.05
N GLU A 159 9.00 -5.67 -7.07
CA GLU A 159 9.55 -4.88 -5.98
C GLU A 159 10.13 -3.56 -6.50
N TYR A 160 10.11 -2.54 -5.64
CA TYR A 160 10.69 -1.24 -5.92
C TYR A 160 11.16 -0.59 -4.62
N TYR A 161 11.92 0.49 -4.77
CA TYR A 161 12.52 1.21 -3.67
C TYR A 161 11.96 2.63 -3.62
N VAL A 162 11.87 3.18 -2.42
CA VAL A 162 11.40 4.55 -2.19
C VAL A 162 12.45 5.28 -1.39
N GLU A 163 12.87 6.43 -1.90
CA GLU A 163 13.73 7.36 -1.19
C GLU A 163 12.97 8.66 -0.97
N GLY A 164 13.08 9.22 0.24
CA GLY A 164 12.48 10.50 0.51
C GLY A 164 12.83 11.07 1.89
N HIS A 165 12.12 12.14 2.23
CA HIS A 165 12.24 12.85 3.50
C HIS A 165 10.87 12.99 4.15
N ARG A 166 10.80 12.66 5.44
CA ARG A 166 9.59 12.74 6.24
C ARG A 166 9.64 13.92 7.20
N PHE A 167 8.51 14.60 7.30
CA PHE A 167 8.24 15.68 8.25
C PHE A 167 6.92 15.41 8.99
N VAL A 168 6.74 16.03 10.15
CA VAL A 168 5.56 15.94 10.98
C VAL A 168 5.17 17.37 11.37
N HIS A 169 3.98 17.79 10.98
CA HIS A 169 3.44 19.12 11.28
C HIS A 169 2.05 18.95 11.93
N GLY A 170 1.99 19.09 13.25
CA GLY A 170 0.80 18.69 14.01
C GLY A 170 0.49 17.20 13.80
N ASN A 171 -0.72 16.89 13.34
CA ASN A 171 -1.13 15.51 13.00
C ASN A 171 -0.84 15.12 11.54
N VAL A 172 -0.37 16.07 10.72
CA VAL A 172 -0.09 15.83 9.30
C VAL A 172 1.33 15.30 9.15
N VAL A 173 1.44 14.08 8.62
CA VAL A 173 2.71 13.50 8.20
C VAL A 173 2.94 13.83 6.74
N VAL A 174 4.05 14.48 6.46
CA VAL A 174 4.44 14.91 5.11
C VAL A 174 5.59 14.04 4.64
N PHE A 175 5.48 13.49 3.43
CA PHE A 175 6.48 12.62 2.85
C PHE A 175 6.81 13.04 1.42
N LEU A 176 7.95 13.71 1.26
CA LEU A 176 8.50 14.10 -0.03
C LEU A 176 9.40 12.99 -0.54
N HIS A 177 9.00 12.28 -1.59
CA HIS A 177 9.66 11.05 -2.00
C HIS A 177 9.65 10.84 -3.52
N ARG A 178 10.49 9.92 -3.97
CA ARG A 178 10.55 9.44 -5.35
C ARG A 178 10.71 7.92 -5.35
N ILE A 179 10.30 7.32 -6.46
CA ILE A 179 10.33 5.87 -6.63
C ILE A 179 11.53 5.49 -7.48
N LEU A 180 12.29 4.52 -7.00
CA LEU A 180 13.43 3.92 -7.68
C LEU A 180 13.12 2.46 -8.02
N HIS A 181 13.70 1.97 -9.09
CA HIS A 181 13.62 0.58 -9.49
C HIS A 181 14.96 0.11 -10.03
N GLU A 182 15.13 -1.21 -10.08
CA GLU A 182 16.27 -1.80 -10.75
C GLU A 182 16.07 -1.82 -12.28
N PRO A 183 17.05 -1.42 -13.09
CA PRO A 183 16.98 -1.52 -14.54
C PRO A 183 16.81 -2.99 -14.98
N ALA A 184 16.00 -3.25 -16.01
CA ALA A 184 15.83 -4.55 -16.69
C ALA A 184 15.24 -5.76 -15.91
N VAL A 185 15.16 -5.74 -14.58
CA VAL A 185 14.84 -6.95 -13.78
C VAL A 185 13.34 -7.22 -13.53
N ARG A 186 12.44 -6.28 -13.85
CA ARG A 186 11.04 -6.31 -13.38
C ARG A 186 10.18 -7.50 -13.85
N ASN A 187 10.51 -8.14 -14.97
CA ASN A 187 9.65 -9.17 -15.58
C ASN A 187 10.21 -10.60 -15.50
N LEU A 188 11.40 -10.79 -14.92
CA LEU A 188 12.06 -12.10 -14.82
C LEU A 188 12.04 -12.70 -13.42
N GLN A 189 11.76 -11.89 -12.40
CA GLN A 189 11.78 -12.34 -11.01
C GLN A 189 10.52 -13.15 -10.66
N THR A 190 10.74 -14.29 -10.01
CA THR A 190 9.69 -15.14 -9.46
C THR A 190 9.43 -14.90 -7.97
N GLY A 191 10.31 -14.15 -7.31
CA GLY A 191 10.23 -13.81 -5.89
C GLY A 191 11.08 -12.59 -5.55
N PRO A 192 10.93 -12.03 -4.33
CA PRO A 192 11.72 -10.89 -3.89
C PRO A 192 13.19 -11.28 -3.70
N LYS A 193 14.08 -10.32 -3.93
CA LYS A 193 15.50 -10.51 -3.62
C LYS A 193 15.74 -10.70 -2.12
N VAL A 194 16.73 -11.49 -1.75
CA VAL A 194 17.14 -11.59 -0.35
C VAL A 194 17.72 -10.25 0.11
N ASN A 195 18.61 -9.67 -0.71
CA ASN A 195 19.27 -8.41 -0.42
C ASN A 195 19.02 -7.34 -1.49
N PRO A 196 18.88 -6.07 -1.08
CA PRO A 196 18.72 -4.99 -2.03
C PRO A 196 20.02 -4.80 -2.85
N PRO A 197 19.91 -4.40 -4.13
CA PRO A 197 21.07 -4.12 -4.97
C PRO A 197 21.85 -2.91 -4.42
N ALA A 198 23.00 -2.59 -5.03
CA ALA A 198 23.71 -1.36 -4.68
C ALA A 198 22.84 -0.13 -4.97
N PHE A 199 22.82 0.86 -4.07
CA PHE A 199 21.95 2.03 -4.20
C PHE A 199 22.19 2.79 -5.51
N ASP A 200 23.46 2.98 -5.88
CA ASP A 200 23.87 3.69 -7.11
C ASP A 200 23.49 2.95 -8.40
N SER A 201 23.11 1.67 -8.31
CA SER A 201 22.63 0.89 -9.47
C SER A 201 21.14 1.09 -9.77
N LEU A 202 20.40 1.73 -8.86
CA LEU A 202 18.98 1.99 -9.01
C LEU A 202 18.73 3.16 -9.95
N GLN A 203 17.61 3.09 -10.68
CA GLN A 203 17.14 4.13 -11.58
C GLN A 203 15.82 4.71 -11.11
N LEU A 204 15.59 5.98 -11.43
CA LEU A 204 14.32 6.64 -11.16
C LEU A 204 13.22 6.06 -12.03
N LEU A 205 12.07 5.75 -11.42
CA LEU A 205 10.88 5.35 -12.16
C LEU A 205 10.40 6.45 -13.09
N ASP A 206 10.43 7.69 -12.62
CA ASP A 206 10.19 8.89 -13.42
C ASP A 206 11.52 9.57 -13.74
N GLN A 207 11.88 9.55 -15.02
CA GLN A 207 13.13 10.13 -15.53
C GLN A 207 13.19 11.66 -15.37
N SER A 208 12.05 12.33 -15.14
CA SER A 208 12.03 13.77 -14.88
C SER A 208 12.72 14.15 -13.55
N GLY A 209 12.89 13.18 -12.65
CA GLY A 209 13.41 13.43 -11.30
C GLY A 209 12.44 14.14 -10.37
N THR A 210 11.17 14.24 -10.76
CA THR A 210 10.13 14.86 -9.94
C THR A 210 9.89 14.06 -8.67
N TYR A 211 9.75 14.78 -7.56
CA TYR A 211 9.35 14.24 -6.27
C TYR A 211 7.85 14.37 -6.09
N ILE A 212 7.27 13.37 -5.44
CA ILE A 212 5.89 13.32 -4.99
C ILE A 212 5.86 13.82 -3.56
N LEU A 213 5.08 14.85 -3.29
CA LEU A 213 4.78 15.33 -1.94
C LEU A 213 3.46 14.71 -1.50
N GLU A 214 3.52 13.75 -0.57
CA GLU A 214 2.33 13.17 0.08
C GLU A 214 2.10 13.86 1.41
N ALA A 215 0.91 14.43 1.62
CA ALA A 215 0.47 14.90 2.93
C ALA A 215 -0.64 13.98 3.42
N LYS A 216 -0.42 13.34 4.58
CA LYS A 216 -1.36 12.36 5.14
C LYS A 216 -1.72 12.63 6.58
N LEU A 217 -2.95 12.29 6.93
CA LEU A 217 -3.47 12.28 8.30
C LEU A 217 -4.23 10.97 8.51
N ARG A 218 -4.09 10.36 9.69
CA ARG A 218 -4.73 9.08 10.02
C ARG A 218 -5.83 9.29 11.06
N VAL A 219 -7.03 8.79 10.76
CA VAL A 219 -8.22 8.82 11.62
C VAL A 219 -8.55 7.41 12.08
N GLN A 220 -8.59 7.21 13.40
CA GLN A 220 -8.87 5.91 14.01
C GLN A 220 -10.36 5.56 13.94
N ASP A 221 -11.23 6.46 14.42
CA ASP A 221 -12.68 6.30 14.35
C ASP A 221 -13.29 7.12 13.21
N PHE A 222 -13.60 6.44 12.11
CA PHE A 222 -14.22 7.05 10.93
C PHE A 222 -15.74 7.22 11.08
N LYS A 223 -16.36 6.60 12.09
CA LYS A 223 -17.81 6.74 12.33
C LYS A 223 -18.15 8.07 12.98
N GLU A 224 -17.19 8.66 13.69
CA GLU A 224 -17.35 9.95 14.33
C GLU A 224 -17.11 11.10 13.34
N ALA A 225 -18.20 11.77 12.93
CA ALA A 225 -18.13 12.84 11.94
C ALA A 225 -17.30 14.05 12.39
N SER A 226 -17.32 14.40 13.68
CA SER A 226 -16.52 15.50 14.25
C SER A 226 -15.03 15.31 14.04
N VAL A 227 -14.52 14.10 14.33
CA VAL A 227 -13.10 13.76 14.16
C VAL A 227 -12.71 13.80 12.68
N LEU A 228 -13.59 13.29 11.81
CA LEU A 228 -13.35 13.29 10.38
C LEU A 228 -13.28 14.72 9.81
N GLU A 229 -14.24 15.58 10.14
CA GLU A 229 -14.25 16.97 9.69
C GLU A 229 -13.07 17.78 10.24
N ALA A 230 -12.66 17.52 11.49
CA ALA A 230 -11.44 18.12 12.04
C ALA A 230 -10.19 17.71 11.23
N GLY A 231 -10.05 16.41 10.91
CA GLY A 231 -8.95 15.91 10.08
C GLY A 231 -8.94 16.50 8.67
N VAL A 232 -10.11 16.66 8.05
CA VAL A 232 -10.24 17.34 6.75
C VAL A 232 -9.83 18.81 6.86
N GLY A 233 -10.26 19.50 7.92
CA GLY A 233 -9.91 20.90 8.20
C GLY A 233 -8.41 21.10 8.37
N GLU A 234 -7.75 20.25 9.14
CA GLU A 234 -6.29 20.28 9.34
C GLU A 234 -5.52 20.08 8.03
N LEU A 235 -5.93 19.11 7.21
CA LEU A 235 -5.25 18.82 5.95
C LEU A 235 -5.45 19.97 4.93
N LYS A 236 -6.62 20.61 4.91
CA LYS A 236 -6.89 21.81 4.10
C LYS A 236 -6.14 23.06 4.60
N ALA A 237 -5.95 23.20 5.91
CA ALA A 237 -5.13 24.26 6.49
C ALA A 237 -3.66 24.09 6.09
N PHE A 238 -3.16 22.85 6.09
CA PHE A 238 -1.83 22.54 5.58
C PHE A 238 -1.70 22.86 4.08
N GLN A 239 -2.67 22.45 3.25
CA GLN A 239 -2.74 22.81 1.83
C GLN A 239 -2.70 24.33 1.61
N THR A 240 -3.44 25.10 2.40
CA THR A 240 -3.45 26.57 2.32
C THR A 240 -2.09 27.15 2.67
N SER A 241 -1.43 26.61 3.71
CA SER A 241 -0.09 27.04 4.14
C SER A 241 0.98 26.75 3.09
N MET A 242 0.81 25.69 2.29
CA MET A 242 1.72 25.31 1.21
C MET A 242 1.46 26.04 -0.11
N LYS A 243 0.37 26.82 -0.21
CA LYS A 243 0.01 27.56 -1.43
C LYS A 243 1.15 28.49 -1.87
N GLY A 244 1.50 28.43 -3.15
CA GLY A 244 2.62 29.18 -3.72
C GLY A 244 3.97 28.47 -3.62
N CYS A 245 4.13 27.49 -2.71
CA CYS A 245 5.29 26.62 -2.66
C CYS A 245 5.04 25.33 -3.47
N VAL A 246 4.04 24.55 -3.05
CA VAL A 246 3.63 23.31 -3.72
C VAL A 246 2.11 23.30 -3.78
N GLU A 247 1.58 23.07 -4.98
CA GLU A 247 0.15 22.87 -5.17
C GLU A 247 -0.21 21.44 -4.78
N LEU A 248 -0.94 21.31 -3.67
CA LEU A 248 -1.51 20.04 -3.23
C LEU A 248 -2.92 19.91 -3.82
N SER A 249 -3.23 18.75 -4.38
CA SER A 249 -4.50 18.45 -5.02
C SER A 249 -4.97 17.03 -4.72
N LEU A 250 -6.24 16.79 -5.05
CA LEU A 250 -6.85 15.47 -5.00
C LEU A 250 -6.41 14.69 -6.26
N PRO A 251 -5.70 13.56 -6.12
CA PRO A 251 -5.42 12.67 -7.25
C PRO A 251 -6.71 12.01 -7.77
N ASP A 252 -6.70 11.63 -9.05
CA ASP A 252 -7.81 10.86 -9.61
C ASP A 252 -7.97 9.52 -8.88
N ARG A 253 -9.20 9.24 -8.45
CA ARG A 253 -9.54 8.07 -7.63
C ARG A 253 -9.12 6.76 -8.27
N LEU A 254 -9.31 6.63 -9.58
CA LEU A 254 -9.04 5.39 -10.30
C LEU A 254 -7.54 5.12 -10.48
N THR A 255 -6.69 6.16 -10.37
CA THR A 255 -5.23 5.99 -10.37
C THR A 255 -4.71 5.31 -9.10
N MET A 256 -5.49 5.33 -8.01
CA MET A 256 -5.20 4.66 -6.74
C MET A 256 -6.01 3.37 -6.56
N ASP A 257 -6.58 2.83 -7.62
CA ASP A 257 -7.35 1.59 -7.56
C ASP A 257 -6.41 0.37 -7.42
N THR A 258 -6.35 -0.19 -6.21
CA THR A 258 -5.53 -1.36 -5.88
C THR A 258 -6.24 -2.69 -6.20
N ARG A 259 -7.42 -2.66 -6.82
CA ARG A 259 -8.21 -3.87 -7.09
C ARG A 259 -7.61 -4.72 -8.21
N VAL A 260 -7.64 -6.01 -7.97
CA VAL A 260 -7.22 -7.02 -8.93
C VAL A 260 -8.41 -7.43 -9.79
N LYS A 261 -8.24 -7.28 -11.11
CA LYS A 261 -9.16 -7.87 -12.08
C LYS A 261 -8.98 -9.38 -12.08
N TYR A 262 -9.90 -10.09 -11.44
CA TYR A 262 -9.96 -11.54 -11.51
C TYR A 262 -10.34 -11.97 -12.92
N LYS A 263 -9.53 -12.86 -13.52
CA LYS A 263 -9.84 -13.53 -14.78
C LYS A 263 -9.96 -15.01 -14.48
N LEU A 264 -11.12 -15.59 -14.78
CA LEU A 264 -11.33 -17.04 -14.69
C LEU A 264 -10.32 -17.76 -15.59
N ALA A 265 -9.82 -18.89 -15.12
CA ALA A 265 -8.98 -19.75 -15.94
C ALA A 265 -9.76 -20.21 -17.20
N PRO A 266 -9.10 -20.28 -18.37
CA PRO A 266 -9.75 -20.78 -19.59
C PRO A 266 -10.32 -22.18 -19.36
N GLY A 267 -11.60 -22.38 -19.66
CA GLY A 267 -12.28 -23.68 -19.53
C GLY A 267 -13.09 -23.88 -18.24
N VAL A 268 -13.03 -22.94 -17.27
CA VAL A 268 -13.91 -22.99 -16.09
C VAL A 268 -15.27 -22.38 -16.44
N VAL A 269 -16.29 -23.24 -16.53
CA VAL A 269 -17.68 -22.83 -16.77
C VAL A 269 -18.24 -22.22 -15.50
N THR A 270 -18.62 -20.95 -15.55
CA THR A 270 -19.30 -20.30 -14.42
C THR A 270 -20.66 -20.95 -14.16
N LYS A 271 -21.16 -20.91 -12.91
CA LYS A 271 -22.52 -21.34 -12.58
C LYS A 271 -23.58 -20.69 -13.50
N ALA A 272 -23.36 -19.43 -13.89
CA ALA A 272 -24.22 -18.72 -14.84
C ALA A 272 -24.21 -19.33 -16.24
N GLN A 273 -23.03 -19.71 -16.76
CA GLN A 273 -22.91 -20.40 -18.05
C GLN A 273 -23.46 -21.83 -18.00
N ALA A 274 -23.29 -22.54 -16.87
CA ALA A 274 -23.86 -23.86 -16.66
C ALA A 274 -25.41 -23.80 -16.58
N GLN A 275 -25.97 -22.80 -15.90
CA GLN A 275 -27.41 -22.56 -15.84
C GLN A 275 -28.00 -22.15 -17.19
N GLN A 276 -27.29 -21.33 -17.98
CA GLN A 276 -27.70 -21.01 -19.34
C GLN A 276 -27.65 -22.23 -20.27
N ALA A 277 -26.64 -23.09 -20.14
CA ALA A 277 -26.56 -24.34 -20.88
C ALA A 277 -27.70 -25.31 -20.50
N GLN A 278 -28.04 -25.41 -19.21
CA GLN A 278 -29.18 -26.22 -18.74
C GLN A 278 -30.53 -25.66 -19.20
N ALA A 279 -30.71 -24.34 -19.17
CA ALA A 279 -31.93 -23.69 -19.66
C ALA A 279 -32.11 -23.83 -21.18
N ALA A 280 -31.01 -23.87 -21.94
CA ALA A 280 -31.01 -24.12 -23.38
C ALA A 280 -31.28 -25.59 -23.73
N GLN A 281 -30.99 -26.54 -22.84
CA GLN A 281 -31.29 -27.97 -23.02
C GLN A 281 -32.73 -28.35 -22.62
N SER A 282 -33.46 -27.45 -21.93
CA SER A 282 -34.85 -27.65 -21.51
C SER A 282 -35.89 -27.02 -22.45
N ARG A 283 -35.50 -26.62 -23.66
CA ARG A 283 -36.38 -26.18 -24.75
C ARG A 283 -36.27 -27.13 -25.93
#